data_AF-A0A7K0ZJP4-F1
#
_entry.id   AF-A0A7K0ZJP4-F1
#
_cell.length_a   1.000
_cell.length_b   1.000
_cell.length_c   1.000
_cell.angle_alpha   90.00
_cell.angle_beta   90.00
_cell.angle_gamma   90.00
#
_symmetry.space_group_name_H-M   'P 1'
#
loop_
_entity.id
_entity.type
_entity.pdbx_description
1 polymer ?
#
loop_
_entity_poly.entity_id
_entity_poly.type
_entity_poly.pdbx_seq_one_letter_code
_entity_poly.pdbx_strand_id
1 'polypeptide(L)'
;MSRASTRSSSLSSREVIAVLTALLTKSWRDHWKGLASWAGGLIAIAAIQLWVYPSIRESSEGVSQMIESFPQAMQEVFRMTDYTSGPGFLNVELFSFMVPLILIAVGVSWGAAATAEEEHRGTADILVSLPVSRVRIIVTKMIATALVLLGLCLALTITLIIGTRLVDIDVAAANLFAASFSCAL
;
A
#
# COMPACT_ATOMS: atom_id res chain seq x y z
N MET A 1 -54.20 0.36 29.49
CA MET A 1 -53.16 -0.49 28.84
C MET A 1 -52.00 0.43 28.48
N SER A 2 -50.82 0.10 28.99
CA SER A 2 -49.71 1.01 29.28
C SER A 2 -48.86 1.34 28.04
N ARG A 3 -48.50 2.62 27.88
CA ARG A 3 -47.55 3.12 26.88
C ARG A 3 -46.18 2.50 27.12
N ALA A 4 -45.74 1.64 26.19
CA ALA A 4 -44.35 1.19 26.12
C ALA A 4 -43.45 2.39 25.74
N SER A 5 -42.67 2.84 26.71
CA SER A 5 -41.68 3.90 26.57
C SER A 5 -40.59 3.43 25.60
N THR A 6 -40.56 4.00 24.40
CA THR A 6 -39.43 3.92 23.47
C THR A 6 -38.26 4.69 24.06
N ARG A 7 -37.39 4.00 24.80
CA ARG A 7 -36.17 4.58 25.37
C ARG A 7 -35.13 4.68 24.25
N SER A 8 -35.06 5.81 23.55
CA SER A 8 -33.97 6.10 22.62
C SER A 8 -32.70 6.36 23.45
N SER A 9 -32.00 5.30 23.83
CA SER A 9 -30.68 5.40 24.46
C SER A 9 -29.68 5.91 23.43
N SER A 10 -29.53 7.23 23.34
CA SER A 10 -28.42 7.85 22.61
C SER A 10 -27.12 7.38 23.24
N LEU A 11 -26.32 6.60 22.52
CA LEU A 11 -25.01 6.16 22.97
C LEU A 11 -24.17 7.39 23.35
N SER A 12 -23.48 7.32 24.49
CA SER A 12 -22.53 8.34 24.88
C SER A 12 -21.37 8.38 23.88
N SER A 13 -20.73 9.54 23.72
CA SER A 13 -19.60 9.71 22.80
C SER A 13 -18.49 8.66 23.00
N ARG A 14 -18.34 8.14 24.23
CA ARG A 14 -17.38 7.09 24.57
C ARG A 14 -17.74 5.72 23.97
N GLU A 15 -19.01 5.35 23.99
CA GLU A 15 -19.47 4.08 23.42
C GLU A 15 -19.35 4.09 21.90
N VAL A 16 -19.62 5.23 21.27
CA VAL A 16 -19.41 5.40 19.83
C VAL A 16 -17.92 5.26 19.48
N ILE A 17 -17.01 5.87 20.26
CA ILE A 17 -15.57 5.71 20.04
C ILE A 17 -15.14 4.25 20.21
N ALA A 18 -15.64 3.56 21.24
CA ALA A 18 -15.32 2.15 21.49
C ALA A 18 -15.79 1.22 20.36
N VAL A 19 -16.97 1.46 19.79
CA VAL A 19 -17.46 0.71 18.63
C VAL A 19 -16.55 0.94 17.40
N LEU A 20 -16.13 2.18 17.15
CA LEU A 20 -15.27 2.49 15.99
C LEU A 20 -13.87 1.91 16.13
N THR A 21 -13.27 1.96 17.33
CA THR A 21 -11.95 1.34 17.57
C THR A 21 -12.02 -0.18 17.51
N ALA A 22 -13.11 -0.79 17.99
CA ALA A 22 -13.34 -2.22 17.84
C ALA A 22 -13.47 -2.62 16.36
N LEU A 23 -14.19 -1.84 15.55
CA LEU A 23 -14.30 -2.07 14.10
C LEU A 23 -12.95 -1.93 13.39
N LEU A 24 -12.17 -0.90 13.73
CA LEU A 24 -10.80 -0.72 13.21
C LEU A 24 -9.89 -1.90 13.58
N THR A 25 -9.89 -2.31 14.84
CA THR A 25 -9.05 -3.40 15.34
C THR A 25 -9.45 -4.74 14.71
N LYS A 26 -10.76 -4.96 14.55
CA LYS A 26 -11.30 -6.15 13.89
C LYS A 26 -10.92 -6.19 12.42
N SER A 27 -11.16 -5.09 11.68
CA SER A 27 -10.77 -5.00 10.27
C SER A 27 -9.27 -5.22 10.10
N TRP A 28 -8.44 -4.59 10.92
CA TRP A 28 -6.99 -4.84 10.92
C TRP A 28 -6.65 -6.32 11.16
N ARG A 29 -7.27 -6.96 12.15
CA ARG A 29 -7.01 -8.37 12.52
C ARG A 29 -7.57 -9.38 11.51
N ASP A 30 -8.58 -9.03 10.75
CA ASP A 30 -9.11 -9.94 9.71
C ASP A 30 -8.23 -9.87 8.46
N HIS A 31 -7.63 -8.70 8.17
CA HIS A 31 -6.86 -8.49 6.95
C HIS A 31 -5.32 -8.48 7.12
N TRP A 32 -4.78 -8.52 8.34
CA TRP A 32 -3.31 -8.47 8.55
C TRP A 32 -2.55 -9.61 7.87
N LYS A 33 -3.16 -10.79 7.70
CA LYS A 33 -2.52 -11.92 7.00
C LYS A 33 -2.36 -11.64 5.52
N GLY A 34 -3.40 -11.07 4.89
CA GLY A 34 -3.33 -10.61 3.52
C GLY A 34 -2.33 -9.46 3.37
N LEU A 35 -2.31 -8.53 4.31
CA LEU A 35 -1.32 -7.45 4.36
C LEU A 35 0.10 -8.00 4.48
N ALA A 36 0.32 -8.98 5.35
CA ALA A 36 1.62 -9.61 5.53
C ALA A 36 2.06 -10.39 4.28
N SER A 37 1.15 -11.06 3.56
CA SER A 37 1.49 -11.73 2.30
C SER A 37 1.83 -10.74 1.19
N TRP A 38 1.06 -9.65 1.06
CA TRP A 38 1.34 -8.60 0.07
C TRP A 38 2.63 -7.84 0.40
N ALA A 39 2.84 -7.49 1.68
CA ALA A 39 4.08 -6.90 2.15
C ALA A 39 5.27 -7.83 1.90
N GLY A 40 5.13 -9.11 2.25
CA GLY A 40 6.17 -10.12 2.02
C GLY A 40 6.53 -10.25 0.54
N GLY A 41 5.54 -10.29 -0.36
CA GLY A 41 5.76 -10.33 -1.80
C GLY A 41 6.48 -9.08 -2.32
N LEU A 42 6.04 -7.90 -1.89
CA LEU A 42 6.66 -6.63 -2.27
C LEU A 42 8.12 -6.54 -1.79
N ILE A 43 8.37 -6.91 -0.53
CA ILE A 43 9.70 -6.94 0.08
C ILE A 43 10.60 -7.93 -0.65
N ALA A 44 10.09 -9.14 -0.94
CA ALA A 44 10.84 -10.17 -1.64
C ALA A 44 11.26 -9.70 -3.04
N ILE A 45 10.34 -9.09 -3.80
CA ILE A 45 10.66 -8.61 -5.15
C ILE A 45 11.65 -7.45 -5.09
N ALA A 46 11.47 -6.48 -4.18
CA ALA A 46 12.42 -5.39 -4.00
C ALA A 46 13.83 -5.93 -3.64
N ALA A 47 13.91 -6.93 -2.76
CA ALA A 47 15.16 -7.57 -2.38
C ALA A 47 15.82 -8.31 -3.55
N ILE A 48 15.06 -9.02 -4.38
CA ILE A 48 15.57 -9.69 -5.59
C ILE A 48 16.15 -8.66 -6.56
N GLN A 49 15.44 -7.56 -6.81
CA GLN A 49 15.92 -6.50 -7.71
C GLN A 49 17.22 -5.86 -7.22
N LEU A 50 17.31 -5.57 -5.91
CA LEU A 50 18.53 -5.07 -5.28
C LEU A 50 19.69 -6.07 -5.36
N TRP A 51 19.40 -7.37 -5.27
CA TRP A 51 20.40 -8.42 -5.41
C TRP A 51 20.91 -8.58 -6.85
N VAL A 52 20.07 -8.31 -7.84
CA VAL A 52 20.43 -8.36 -9.28
C VAL A 52 21.21 -7.13 -9.72
N TYR A 53 20.98 -5.97 -9.11
CA TYR A 53 21.59 -4.69 -9.51
C TYR A 53 23.14 -4.72 -9.69
N PRO A 54 23.95 -5.33 -8.79
CA PRO A 54 25.41 -5.42 -8.99
C PRO A 54 25.80 -6.07 -10.32
N SER A 55 25.09 -7.11 -10.75
CA SER A 55 25.34 -7.80 -12.02
C SER A 55 25.06 -6.89 -13.22
N ILE A 56 24.02 -6.05 -13.14
CA ILE A 56 23.70 -5.06 -14.17
C ILE A 56 24.74 -3.94 -14.20
N ARG A 57 25.19 -3.48 -13.02
CA ARG A 57 26.24 -2.46 -12.89
C ARG A 57 27.56 -2.94 -13.52
N GLU A 58 27.95 -4.18 -13.28
CA GLU A 58 29.14 -4.79 -13.88
C GLU A 58 29.04 -4.93 -15.41
N SER A 59 27.83 -5.15 -15.93
CA SER A 59 27.55 -5.27 -17.37
C SER A 59 27.10 -3.95 -18.02
N SER A 60 27.40 -2.82 -17.40
CA SER A 60 26.85 -1.50 -17.78
C SER A 60 27.11 -1.11 -19.23
N GLU A 61 28.27 -1.43 -19.80
CA GLU A 61 28.60 -1.12 -21.21
C GLU A 61 27.72 -1.89 -22.21
N GLY A 62 27.42 -3.16 -21.94
CA GLY A 62 26.55 -3.96 -22.81
C GLY A 62 25.09 -3.51 -22.72
N VAL A 63 24.67 -3.11 -21.52
CA VAL A 63 23.31 -2.59 -21.26
C VAL A 63 23.11 -1.22 -21.91
N SER A 64 24.10 -0.31 -21.83
CA SER A 64 24.01 1.01 -22.44
C SER A 64 23.93 0.93 -23.96
N GLN A 65 24.73 0.06 -24.61
CA GLN A 65 24.65 -0.18 -26.06
C GLN A 65 23.27 -0.73 -26.48
N MET A 66 22.68 -1.60 -25.66
CA MET A 66 21.33 -2.11 -25.91
C MET A 66 20.29 -0.99 -25.80
N ILE A 67 20.39 -0.11 -24.79
CA ILE A 67 19.47 1.02 -24.60
C ILE A 67 19.59 2.02 -25.77
N GLU A 68 20.80 2.34 -26.20
CA GLU A 68 21.07 3.24 -27.34
C GLU A 68 20.49 2.71 -28.66
N SER A 69 20.30 1.40 -28.79
CA SER A 69 19.66 0.80 -29.97
C SER A 69 18.14 1.03 -30.04
N PHE A 70 17.50 1.43 -28.93
CA PHE A 70 16.07 1.76 -28.91
C PHE A 70 15.80 3.19 -29.40
N PRO A 71 14.65 3.46 -30.04
CA PRO A 71 14.23 4.81 -30.39
C PRO A 71 14.15 5.73 -29.16
N GLN A 72 14.50 7.02 -29.34
CA GLN A 72 14.50 8.02 -28.26
C GLN A 72 13.16 8.12 -27.52
N ALA A 73 12.05 8.03 -28.25
CA ALA A 73 10.70 8.04 -27.66
C ALA A 73 10.47 6.88 -26.67
N MET A 74 11.07 5.70 -26.91
CA MET A 74 10.98 4.57 -25.97
C MET A 74 11.87 4.78 -24.75
N GLN A 75 13.08 5.31 -24.95
CA GLN A 75 14.00 5.59 -23.85
C GLN A 75 13.40 6.61 -22.86
N GLU A 76 12.70 7.63 -23.35
CA GLU A 76 12.01 8.62 -22.50
C GLU A 76 10.80 8.01 -21.77
N VAL A 77 9.94 7.28 -22.47
CA VAL A 77 8.73 6.66 -21.86
C VAL A 77 9.10 5.69 -20.74
N PHE A 78 10.16 4.91 -20.93
CA PHE A 78 10.64 3.96 -19.93
C PHE A 78 11.72 4.52 -19.00
N ARG A 79 12.09 5.80 -19.14
CA ARG A 79 13.11 6.49 -18.32
C ARG A 79 14.45 5.73 -18.27
N MET A 80 14.85 5.13 -19.39
CA MET A 80 16.01 4.23 -19.49
C MET A 80 17.37 4.95 -19.50
N THR A 81 17.40 6.29 -19.60
CA THR A 81 18.63 7.09 -19.74
C THR A 81 19.63 6.91 -18.61
N ASP A 82 19.17 6.63 -17.39
CA ASP A 82 20.03 6.42 -16.21
C ASP A 82 19.93 4.99 -15.65
N TYR A 83 19.52 4.01 -16.46
CA TYR A 83 19.21 2.65 -16.01
C TYR A 83 20.38 1.92 -15.33
N THR A 84 21.62 2.22 -15.71
CA THR A 84 22.83 1.62 -15.11
C THR A 84 23.20 2.24 -13.76
N SER A 85 22.57 3.36 -13.38
CA SER A 85 22.72 3.97 -12.07
C SER A 85 21.76 3.33 -11.05
N GLY A 86 22.18 3.23 -9.79
CA GLY A 86 21.35 2.64 -8.72
C GLY A 86 19.99 3.32 -8.54
N PRO A 87 19.94 4.67 -8.46
CA PRO A 87 18.67 5.39 -8.36
C PRO A 87 17.81 5.22 -9.62
N GLY A 88 18.42 5.22 -10.82
CA GLY A 88 17.71 5.07 -12.09
C GLY A 88 17.13 3.66 -12.26
N PHE A 89 17.91 2.62 -11.95
CA PHE A 89 17.46 1.23 -11.94
C PHE A 89 16.23 1.03 -11.05
N LEU A 90 16.29 1.49 -9.79
CA LEU A 90 15.16 1.37 -8.86
C LEU A 90 13.95 2.19 -9.34
N ASN A 91 14.15 3.35 -9.94
CA ASN A 91 13.07 4.16 -10.49
C ASN A 91 12.33 3.44 -11.63
N VAL A 92 13.09 2.84 -12.56
CA VAL A 92 12.55 2.14 -13.73
C VAL A 92 11.88 0.82 -13.33
N GLU A 93 12.57 -0.03 -12.56
CA GLU A 93 12.06 -1.38 -12.23
C GLU A 93 10.95 -1.36 -11.18
N LEU A 94 11.15 -0.61 -10.08
CA LEU A 94 10.20 -0.64 -8.96
C LEU A 94 9.14 0.44 -9.10
N PHE A 95 9.52 1.69 -9.33
CA PHE A 95 8.60 2.83 -9.24
C PHE A 95 7.84 3.14 -10.54
N SER A 96 8.26 2.61 -11.69
CA SER A 96 7.60 2.88 -12.97
C SER A 96 6.25 2.13 -13.09
N PHE A 97 6.24 0.83 -12.76
CA PHE A 97 5.02 0.01 -12.88
C PHE A 97 4.78 -0.93 -11.69
N MET A 98 5.82 -1.56 -11.14
CA MET A 98 5.67 -2.59 -10.12
C MET A 98 4.96 -2.12 -8.86
N VAL A 99 5.51 -1.08 -8.21
CA VAL A 99 4.97 -0.53 -6.96
C VAL A 99 3.57 0.07 -7.20
N PRO A 100 3.33 0.91 -8.23
CA PRO A 100 1.98 1.39 -8.55
C PRO A 100 0.96 0.27 -8.75
N LEU A 101 1.28 -0.75 -9.54
CA LEU A 101 0.35 -1.86 -9.82
C LEU A 101 0.02 -2.66 -8.55
N ILE A 102 1.00 -2.93 -7.70
CA ILE A 102 0.77 -3.62 -6.42
C ILE A 102 -0.11 -2.77 -5.51
N LEU A 103 0.16 -1.46 -5.40
CA LEU A 103 -0.65 -0.57 -4.57
C LEU A 103 -2.10 -0.49 -5.07
N ILE A 104 -2.31 -0.43 -6.40
CA ILE A 104 -3.65 -0.49 -7.00
C ILE A 104 -4.32 -1.82 -6.69
N ALA A 105 -3.63 -2.95 -6.89
CA ALA A 105 -4.18 -4.28 -6.64
C ALA A 105 -4.58 -4.45 -5.16
N VAL A 106 -3.75 -3.99 -4.23
CA VAL A 106 -4.06 -3.99 -2.80
C VAL A 106 -5.24 -3.07 -2.50
N GLY A 107 -5.23 -1.84 -3.02
CA GLY A 107 -6.29 -0.86 -2.81
C GLY A 107 -7.65 -1.34 -3.31
N VAL A 108 -7.71 -1.94 -4.51
CA VAL A 108 -8.93 -2.51 -5.08
C VAL A 108 -9.40 -3.72 -4.28
N SER A 109 -8.50 -4.63 -3.92
CA SER A 109 -8.83 -5.82 -3.13
C SER A 109 -9.41 -5.44 -1.77
N TRP A 110 -8.82 -4.44 -1.10
CA TRP A 110 -9.29 -3.93 0.18
C TRP A 110 -10.58 -3.13 0.06
N GLY A 111 -10.73 -2.30 -0.96
CA GLY A 111 -11.98 -1.57 -1.24
C GLY A 111 -13.16 -2.53 -1.47
N ALA A 112 -12.91 -3.61 -2.22
CA ALA A 112 -13.89 -4.67 -2.44
C ALA A 112 -14.23 -5.42 -1.14
N ALA A 113 -13.22 -5.83 -0.37
CA ALA A 113 -13.42 -6.53 0.90
C ALA A 113 -14.17 -5.67 1.93
N ALA A 114 -13.86 -4.37 2.00
CA ALA A 114 -14.51 -3.43 2.90
C ALA A 114 -16.02 -3.29 2.63
N THR A 115 -16.50 -3.62 1.42
CA THR A 115 -17.92 -3.48 1.04
C THR A 115 -18.64 -4.83 1.02
N ALA A 116 -18.03 -5.86 0.42
CA ALA A 116 -18.67 -7.15 0.18
C ALA A 116 -18.61 -8.10 1.39
N GLU A 117 -17.63 -7.95 2.27
CA GLU A 117 -17.41 -8.91 3.36
C GLU A 117 -18.47 -8.83 4.46
N GLU A 118 -19.08 -7.65 4.66
CA GLU A 118 -20.15 -7.47 5.63
C GLU A 118 -21.48 -8.06 5.19
N GLU A 119 -21.74 -8.07 3.89
CA GLU A 119 -22.89 -8.73 3.28
C GLU A 119 -22.71 -10.26 3.35
N HIS A 120 -21.52 -10.76 3.00
CA HIS A 120 -21.26 -12.19 3.02
C HIS A 120 -21.22 -12.80 4.43
N ARG A 121 -20.77 -12.04 5.44
CA ARG A 121 -20.75 -12.48 6.84
C ARG A 121 -22.06 -12.23 7.60
N GLY A 122 -23.09 -11.66 6.96
CA GLY A 122 -24.39 -11.36 7.58
C GLY A 122 -24.35 -10.31 8.70
N THR A 123 -23.23 -9.59 8.83
CA THR A 123 -23.04 -8.54 9.86
C THR A 123 -23.60 -7.17 9.46
N ALA A 124 -24.01 -7.01 8.20
CA ALA A 124 -24.61 -5.77 7.70
C ALA A 124 -25.86 -5.36 8.50
N ASP A 125 -26.74 -6.30 8.83
CA ASP A 125 -27.95 -6.02 9.62
C ASP A 125 -27.64 -5.57 11.05
N ILE A 126 -26.60 -6.13 11.66
CA ILE A 126 -26.13 -5.73 13.00
C ILE A 126 -25.55 -4.31 12.95
N LEU A 127 -24.78 -3.97 11.91
CA LEU A 127 -24.23 -2.62 11.72
C LEU A 127 -25.29 -1.56 11.46
N VAL A 128 -26.37 -1.90 10.75
CA VAL A 128 -27.50 -0.99 10.51
C VAL A 128 -28.37 -0.83 11.76
N SER A 129 -28.40 -1.84 12.65
CA SER A 129 -29.11 -1.75 13.94
C SER A 129 -28.43 -0.85 14.97
N LEU A 130 -27.13 -0.58 14.80
CA LEU A 130 -26.37 0.33 15.65
C LEU A 130 -26.75 1.78 15.33
N PRO A 131 -26.99 2.65 16.34
CA PRO A 131 -27.37 4.05 16.14
C PRO A 131 -26.14 4.92 15.78
N VAL A 132 -25.41 4.54 14.73
CA VAL A 132 -24.21 5.21 14.23
C VAL A 132 -24.47 5.67 12.80
N SER A 133 -24.01 6.88 12.44
CA SER A 133 -24.24 7.41 11.10
C SER A 133 -23.49 6.60 10.02
N ARG A 134 -24.16 6.28 8.91
CA ARG A 134 -23.59 5.55 7.77
C ARG A 134 -22.31 6.19 7.24
N VAL A 135 -22.27 7.52 7.20
CA VAL A 135 -21.09 8.30 6.76
C VAL A 135 -19.89 8.05 7.67
N ARG A 136 -20.09 7.96 8.99
CA ARG A 136 -18.99 7.73 9.94
C ARG A 136 -18.38 6.34 9.76
N ILE A 137 -19.21 5.33 9.49
CA ILE A 137 -18.73 3.96 9.19
C ILE A 137 -17.88 3.94 7.92
N ILE A 138 -18.35 4.59 6.84
CA ILE A 138 -17.61 4.68 5.57
C ILE A 138 -16.27 5.40 5.77
N VAL A 139 -16.26 6.54 6.46
CA VAL A 139 -15.03 7.31 6.72
C VAL A 139 -14.04 6.49 7.55
N THR A 140 -14.51 5.78 8.59
CA THR A 140 -13.63 4.92 9.40
C THR A 140 -13.00 3.81 8.55
N LYS A 141 -13.73 3.22 7.61
CA LYS A 141 -13.20 2.22 6.67
C LYS A 141 -12.20 2.82 5.70
N MET A 142 -12.47 3.99 5.14
CA MET A 142 -11.53 4.71 4.27
C MET A 142 -10.22 4.99 5.01
N ILE A 143 -10.30 5.43 6.27
CA ILE A 143 -9.13 5.65 7.12
C ILE A 143 -8.37 4.33 7.38
N ALA A 144 -9.09 3.22 7.64
CA ALA A 144 -8.46 1.92 7.83
C ALA A 144 -7.67 1.48 6.58
N THR A 145 -8.24 1.61 5.39
CA THR A 145 -7.56 1.32 4.12
C THR A 145 -6.37 2.23 3.88
N ALA A 146 -6.50 3.54 4.18
CA ALA A 146 -5.39 4.48 4.05
C ALA A 146 -4.21 4.13 4.98
N LEU A 147 -4.49 3.75 6.24
CA LEU A 147 -3.46 3.33 7.20
C LEU A 147 -2.71 2.07 6.73
N VAL A 148 -3.42 1.16 6.05
CA VAL A 148 -2.85 -0.06 5.47
C VAL A 148 -1.89 0.26 4.33
N LEU A 149 -2.32 1.11 3.39
CA LEU A 149 -1.47 1.57 2.29
C LEU A 149 -0.22 2.28 2.82
N LEU A 150 -0.38 3.16 3.81
CA LEU A 150 0.74 3.81 4.49
C LEU A 150 1.70 2.80 5.13
N GLY A 151 1.18 1.76 5.79
CA GLY A 151 2.00 0.69 6.35
C GLY A 151 2.83 -0.05 5.30
N LEU A 152 2.26 -0.32 4.13
CA LEU A 152 2.98 -0.93 3.01
C LEU A 152 4.05 -0.02 2.42
N CYS A 153 3.75 1.27 2.23
CA CYS A 153 4.73 2.27 1.78
C CYS A 153 5.91 2.38 2.75
N LEU A 154 5.64 2.35 4.06
CA LEU A 154 6.67 2.36 5.09
C LEU A 154 7.52 1.09 5.04
N ALA A 155 6.89 -0.08 4.94
CA ALA A 155 7.61 -1.36 4.83
C ALA A 155 8.54 -1.37 3.60
N LEU A 156 8.05 -0.95 2.44
CA LEU A 156 8.84 -0.81 1.22
C LEU A 156 10.01 0.16 1.41
N THR A 157 9.74 1.35 1.99
CA THR A 157 10.79 2.35 2.23
C THR A 157 11.89 1.79 3.13
N ILE A 158 11.53 1.08 4.21
CA ILE A 158 12.49 0.43 5.11
C ILE A 158 13.32 -0.61 4.37
N THR A 159 12.69 -1.48 3.58
CA THR A 159 13.38 -2.48 2.77
C THR A 159 14.36 -1.84 1.80
N LEU A 160 13.96 -0.77 1.12
CA LEU A 160 14.83 -0.05 0.19
C LEU A 160 15.99 0.63 0.90
N ILE A 161 15.77 1.27 2.05
CA ILE A 161 16.85 1.86 2.86
C ILE A 161 17.87 0.80 3.28
N ILE A 162 17.40 -0.36 3.74
CA ILE A 162 18.30 -1.46 4.14
C ILE A 162 19.04 -1.99 2.91
N GLY A 163 18.32 -2.19 1.81
CA GLY A 163 18.87 -2.74 0.57
C GLY A 163 19.88 -1.83 -0.11
N THR A 164 19.63 -0.53 -0.20
CA THR A 164 20.57 0.43 -0.81
C THR A 164 21.86 0.54 0.01
N ARG A 165 21.78 0.40 1.34
CA ARG A 165 22.95 0.35 2.23
C ARG A 165 23.79 -0.90 2.05
N LEU A 166 23.19 -2.03 1.71
CA LEU A 166 23.91 -3.28 1.44
C LEU A 166 24.60 -3.29 0.07
N VAL A 167 24.11 -2.47 -0.87
CA VAL A 167 24.53 -2.45 -2.28
C VAL A 167 25.33 -1.18 -2.63
N ASP A 168 25.68 -0.37 -1.62
CA ASP A 168 26.39 0.90 -1.74
C ASP A 168 25.75 1.87 -2.76
N ILE A 169 24.42 1.95 -2.75
CA ILE A 169 23.66 2.91 -3.56
C ILE A 169 23.41 4.16 -2.71
N ASP A 170 24.03 5.29 -3.09
CA ASP A 170 23.84 6.57 -2.41
C ASP A 170 22.51 7.21 -2.81
N VAL A 171 21.48 6.96 -1.99
CA VAL A 171 20.15 7.57 -2.13
C VAL A 171 19.70 8.13 -0.78
N ALA A 172 19.30 9.40 -0.79
CA ALA A 172 18.70 10.03 0.38
C ALA A 172 17.39 9.32 0.76
N ALA A 173 17.26 8.94 2.04
CA ALA A 173 16.05 8.28 2.56
C ALA A 173 14.77 9.10 2.32
N ALA A 174 14.89 10.44 2.26
CA ALA A 174 13.81 11.34 1.91
C ALA A 174 13.26 11.11 0.48
N ASN A 175 14.13 10.78 -0.49
CA ASN A 175 13.72 10.52 -1.86
C ASN A 175 13.00 9.18 -2.00
N LEU A 176 13.43 8.16 -1.25
CA LEU A 176 12.74 6.86 -1.22
C LEU A 176 11.36 6.96 -0.57
N PHE A 177 11.24 7.75 0.49
CA PHE A 177 9.96 8.04 1.12
C PHE A 177 9.05 8.85 0.19
N ALA A 178 9.57 9.90 -0.45
CA ALA A 178 8.84 10.71 -1.41
C ALA A 178 8.33 9.88 -2.61
N ALA A 179 9.16 8.97 -3.14
CA ALA A 179 8.78 8.08 -4.23
C ALA A 179 7.68 7.10 -3.80
N SER A 180 7.83 6.47 -2.63
CA SER A 180 6.82 5.53 -2.09
C SER A 180 5.49 6.23 -1.79
N PHE A 181 5.54 7.49 -1.36
CA PHE A 181 4.35 8.30 -1.11
C PHE A 181 3.71 8.78 -2.42
N SER A 182 4.50 9.20 -3.40
CA SER A 182 4.02 9.61 -4.72
C SER A 182 3.35 8.47 -5.49
N CYS A 183 3.73 7.20 -5.25
CA CYS A 183 3.05 6.06 -5.85
C CYS A 183 1.72 5.73 -5.16
N ALA A 184 1.49 6.24 -3.95
CA ALA A 184 0.28 5.98 -3.18
C ALA A 184 -0.81 7.05 -3.36
N LEU A 185 -0.46 8.21 -3.94
CA LEU A 185 -1.32 9.38 -4.12
C LEU A 185 -1.62 9.62 -5.60
#